data_AF-A0A3A6JTF5-F1
#
_entry.id   AF-A0A3A6JTF5-F1
#
_cell.length_a   1.000
_cell.length_b   1.000
_cell.length_c   1.000
_cell.angle_alpha   90.00
_cell.angle_beta   90.00
_cell.angle_gamma   90.00
#
_symmetry.space_group_name_H-M   'P 1'
#
loop_
_entity.id
_entity.type
_entity.pdbx_description
1 polymer ?
#
loop_
_entity_poly.entity_id
_entity_poly.type
_entity_poly.pdbx_seq_one_letter_code
_entity_poly.pdbx_strand_id
1 'polypeptide(L)'
;MWTIKRIDEADFGCEERLPGEPLMVLVSLECDDGRMLQLEVADNWLTMQELDEGDEWPDDPDEPDEEDAKSAKQVQWMESYLDALEELE
;
A
#
# COMPACT_ATOMS: atom_id res chain seq x y z
N MET A 1 0.38 -12.94 7.43
CA MET A 1 -0.95 -13.38 7.00
C MET A 1 -1.95 -12.32 7.41
N TRP A 2 -2.45 -11.62 6.41
CA TRP A 2 -3.38 -10.51 6.56
C TRP A 2 -4.76 -10.99 6.15
N THR A 3 -5.78 -10.64 6.93
CA THR A 3 -7.17 -11.03 6.64
C THR A 3 -8.00 -9.77 6.47
N ILE A 4 -8.84 -9.77 5.43
CA ILE A 4 -9.77 -8.68 5.18
C ILE A 4 -10.79 -8.65 6.31
N LYS A 5 -10.80 -7.58 7.09
CA LYS A 5 -11.79 -7.38 8.15
C LYS A 5 -12.98 -6.58 7.70
N ARG A 6 -12.73 -5.57 6.87
CA ARG A 6 -13.77 -4.68 6.38
C ARG A 6 -13.39 -4.10 5.04
N ILE A 7 -14.36 -3.98 4.15
CA ILE A 7 -14.21 -3.23 2.90
C ILE A 7 -15.19 -2.04 2.98
N ASP A 8 -14.66 -0.83 2.89
CA ASP A 8 -15.44 0.41 2.93
C ASP A 8 -15.37 1.11 1.57
N GLU A 9 -16.40 1.86 1.18
CA GLU A 9 -16.30 2.70 -0.01
C GLU A 9 -15.37 3.87 0.30
N ALA A 10 -14.33 4.09 -0.52
CA ALA A 10 -13.48 5.25 -0.34
C ALA A 10 -14.32 6.50 -0.63
N ASP A 11 -14.57 7.30 0.41
CA ASP A 11 -15.38 8.52 0.32
C ASP A 11 -14.58 9.59 -0.41
N PHE A 12 -14.96 9.91 -1.66
CA PHE A 12 -14.33 10.97 -2.46
C PHE A 12 -14.84 12.38 -2.10
N GLY A 13 -15.58 12.55 -1.01
CA GLY A 13 -16.27 13.79 -0.71
C GLY A 13 -17.37 14.13 -1.73
N CYS A 14 -17.96 15.32 -1.59
CA CYS A 14 -19.05 15.79 -2.46
C CYS A 14 -18.63 16.16 -3.89
N GLU A 15 -17.39 15.87 -4.30
CA GLU A 15 -16.94 16.08 -5.67
C GLU A 15 -17.36 14.87 -6.50
N GLU A 16 -18.33 15.07 -7.40
CA GLU A 16 -18.84 14.04 -8.28
C GLU A 16 -17.69 13.33 -8.99
N ARG A 17 -17.60 11.99 -8.82
CA ARG A 17 -16.61 11.16 -9.52
C ARG A 17 -16.65 11.44 -11.02
N LEU A 18 -15.49 11.63 -11.64
CA LEU A 18 -15.44 11.84 -13.09
C LEU A 18 -15.87 10.56 -13.81
N PRO A 19 -16.60 10.68 -14.93
CA PRO A 19 -17.03 9.52 -15.69
C PRO A 19 -15.81 8.78 -16.25
N GLY A 20 -15.62 7.54 -15.80
CA GLY A 20 -14.53 6.66 -16.23
C GLY A 20 -13.44 6.41 -15.19
N GLU A 21 -13.52 7.02 -14.01
CA GLU A 21 -12.61 6.66 -12.91
C GLU A 21 -13.04 5.33 -12.26
N PRO A 22 -12.11 4.40 -12.02
CA PRO A 22 -12.41 3.17 -11.31
C PRO A 22 -12.83 3.48 -9.87
N LEU A 23 -13.87 2.78 -9.41
CA LEU A 23 -14.32 2.85 -8.01
C LEU A 23 -13.19 2.40 -7.09
N MET A 24 -12.72 3.29 -6.20
CA MET A 24 -11.77 2.93 -5.15
C MET A 24 -12.54 2.60 -3.86
N VAL A 25 -12.06 1.58 -3.15
CA VAL A 25 -12.55 1.13 -1.86
C VAL A 25 -11.40 1.03 -0.87
N LEU A 26 -11.70 1.29 0.41
CA LEU A 26 -10.76 1.21 1.51
C LEU A 26 -10.87 -0.17 2.18
N VAL A 27 -9.86 -0.99 2.00
CA VAL A 27 -9.77 -2.33 2.57
C VAL A 27 -9.01 -2.25 3.89
N SER A 28 -9.67 -2.68 4.96
CA SER A 28 -9.09 -2.78 6.30
C SER A 28 -8.67 -4.21 6.56
N LEU A 29 -7.37 -4.43 6.67
CA LEU A 29 -6.72 -5.71 6.94
C LEU A 29 -6.32 -5.79 8.41
N GLU A 30 -6.45 -6.97 8.99
CA GLU A 30 -5.89 -7.30 10.32
C GLU A 30 -4.89 -8.44 10.16
N CYS A 31 -3.75 -8.29 10.82
CA CYS A 31 -2.74 -9.33 10.95
C CYS A 31 -2.92 -10.07 12.27
N ASP A 32 -2.55 -11.34 12.29
CA ASP A 32 -2.55 -12.19 13.50
C ASP A 32 -1.71 -11.60 14.65
N ASP A 33 -0.68 -10.81 14.33
CA ASP A 33 0.15 -10.07 15.30
C ASP A 33 -0.60 -8.92 16.01
N GLY A 34 -1.86 -8.67 15.65
CA GLY A 34 -2.69 -7.58 16.18
C GLY A 34 -2.48 -6.23 15.49
N ARG A 35 -1.75 -6.21 14.36
CA ARG A 35 -1.58 -5.01 13.53
C ARG A 35 -2.81 -4.83 12.63
N MET A 36 -3.22 -3.59 12.43
CA MET A 36 -4.24 -3.23 11.45
C MET A 36 -3.62 -2.35 10.37
N LEU A 37 -3.99 -2.62 9.12
CA LEU A 37 -3.55 -1.87 7.95
C LEU A 37 -4.78 -1.48 7.13
N GLN A 38 -4.76 -0.31 6.51
CA GLN A 38 -5.81 0.11 5.59
C GLN A 38 -5.18 0.45 4.24
N LEU A 39 -5.73 -0.11 3.17
CA LEU A 39 -5.24 0.04 1.80
C LEU A 39 -6.38 0.52 0.90
N GLU A 40 -6.09 1.45 0.00
CA GLU A 40 -7.02 1.89 -1.02
C GLU A 40 -6.79 1.09 -2.30
N VAL A 41 -7.78 0.32 -2.72
CA VAL A 41 -7.71 -0.53 -3.92
C VAL A 41 -8.93 -0.34 -4.80
N ALA A 42 -8.80 -0.67 -6.08
CA ALA A 42 -9.92 -0.60 -6.99
C ALA A 42 -10.92 -1.74 -6.70
N ASP A 43 -12.20 -1.42 -6.61
CA ASP A 43 -13.30 -2.36 -6.42
C ASP A 43 -13.32 -3.46 -7.51
N ASN A 44 -13.09 -3.06 -8.76
CA ASN A 44 -12.99 -4.01 -9.86
C ASN A 44 -11.81 -4.98 -9.69
N TRP A 45 -10.72 -4.54 -9.06
CA TRP A 45 -9.58 -5.43 -8.78
C TRP A 45 -9.95 -6.48 -7.74
N LEU A 46 -10.63 -6.09 -6.64
CA LEU A 46 -11.15 -7.05 -5.65
C LEU A 46 -12.09 -8.06 -6.28
N THR A 47 -13.01 -7.57 -7.13
CA THR A 47 -13.94 -8.43 -7.88
C THR A 47 -13.20 -9.41 -8.80
N MET A 48 -12.12 -8.98 -9.44
CA MET A 48 -11.29 -9.86 -10.30
C MET A 48 -10.50 -10.91 -9.51
N GLN A 49 -10.09 -10.58 -8.28
CA GLN A 49 -9.42 -11.51 -7.37
C GLN A 49 -10.41 -12.37 -6.57
N GLU A 50 -11.72 -12.10 -6.68
CA GLU A 50 -12.79 -12.74 -5.90
C GLU A 50 -12.60 -12.58 -4.38
N LEU A 51 -12.03 -11.44 -3.95
CA LEU A 51 -11.74 -11.14 -2.55
C LEU A 51 -12.94 -10.45 -1.88
N ASP A 52 -13.31 -10.92 -0.69
CA ASP A 52 -14.44 -10.41 0.11
C ASP A 52 -14.04 -10.26 1.60
N GLU A 53 -14.96 -9.77 2.43
CA GLU A 53 -14.72 -9.62 3.87
C GLU A 53 -14.53 -10.99 4.53
N GLY A 54 -13.40 -11.16 5.22
CA GLY A 54 -12.98 -12.41 5.84
C GLY A 54 -12.01 -13.23 5.00
N ASP A 55 -11.74 -12.82 3.76
CA ASP A 55 -10.79 -13.50 2.88
C ASP A 55 -9.33 -13.15 3.22
N GLU A 56 -8.40 -13.99 2.77
CA GLU A 56 -6.98 -13.79 3.00
C GLU A 56 -6.42 -12.82 1.96
N TRP A 57 -5.67 -11.83 2.42
CA TRP A 57 -5.02 -10.90 1.52
C TRP A 57 -3.84 -11.60 0.82
N PRO A 58 -3.78 -11.60 -0.52
CA PRO A 58 -2.80 -12.38 -1.28
C PRO A 58 -1.41 -11.74 -1.37
N ASP A 59 -1.29 -10.46 -1.01
CA ASP A 59 -0.05 -9.68 -1.06
C ASP A 59 0.44 -9.46 0.38
N ASP A 60 1.75 -9.39 0.63
CA ASP A 60 2.26 -9.06 1.96
C ASP A 60 2.67 -7.58 1.97
N PRO A 61 1.82 -6.65 2.47
CA PRO A 61 2.12 -5.21 2.50
C PRO A 61 3.27 -4.82 3.44
N ASP A 62 3.80 -5.78 4.21
CA ASP A 62 4.98 -5.61 5.08
C ASP A 62 6.28 -5.96 4.32
N GLU A 63 6.20 -6.65 3.17
CA GLU A 63 7.36 -6.81 2.31
C GLU A 63 7.66 -5.45 1.65
N PRO A 64 8.90 -4.93 1.78
CA PRO A 64 9.28 -3.73 1.06
C PRO A 64 9.13 -4.06 -0.43
N ASP A 65 8.27 -3.31 -1.12
CA ASP A 65 8.18 -3.44 -2.57
C ASP A 65 9.59 -3.23 -3.15
N GLU A 66 9.88 -3.82 -4.31
CA GLU A 66 11.16 -3.59 -4.99
C GLU A 66 11.45 -2.07 -5.15
N GLU A 67 10.43 -1.21 -5.15
CA GLU A 67 10.51 0.25 -5.07
C GLU A 67 11.08 0.78 -3.74
N ASP A 68 10.66 0.25 -2.58
CA ASP A 68 11.24 0.59 -1.27
C ASP A 68 12.69 0.10 -1.15
N ALA A 69 12.98 -1.09 -1.70
CA ALA A 69 14.35 -1.61 -1.77
C ALA A 69 15.26 -0.74 -2.68
N LYS A 70 14.73 -0.27 -3.82
CA LYS A 70 15.43 0.70 -4.69
C LYS A 70 15.66 2.01 -3.95
N SER A 71 14.67 2.48 -3.19
CA SER A 71 14.76 3.70 -2.37
C SER A 71 15.83 3.58 -1.29
N ALA A 72 15.90 2.46 -0.57
CA ALA A 72 16.94 2.20 0.43
C ALA A 72 18.35 2.20 -0.19
N LYS A 73 18.49 1.65 -1.40
CA LYS A 73 19.77 1.64 -2.14
C LYS A 73 20.14 3.03 -2.64
N GLN A 74 19.17 3.84 -3.03
CA GLN A 74 19.37 5.26 -3.37
C GLN A 74 19.79 6.08 -2.15
N VAL A 75 19.15 5.87 -0.99
CA VAL A 75 19.51 6.52 0.27
C VAL A 75 20.93 6.15 0.69
N GLN A 76 21.28 4.87 0.68
CA GLN A 76 22.63 4.41 1.01
C GLN A 76 23.71 5.03 0.10
N TRP A 77 23.43 5.16 -1.20
CA TRP A 77 24.35 5.81 -2.12
C TRP A 77 24.50 7.31 -1.83
N MET A 78 23.39 7.99 -1.50
CA MET A 78 23.41 9.42 -1.17
C MET A 78 24.16 9.68 0.15
N GLU A 79 24.00 8.82 1.16
CA GLU A 79 24.73 8.89 2.43
C GLU A 79 26.24 8.72 2.21
N SER A 80 26.65 7.71 1.44
CA SER A 80 28.07 7.49 1.13
C SER A 80 28.67 8.64 0.30
N TYR A 81 27.88 9.28 -0.56
CA TYR A 81 28.33 10.45 -1.33
C TYR A 81 28.48 11.70 -0.44
N LEU A 82 27.57 11.91 0.52
CA LEU A 82 27.64 13.02 1.49
C LEU A 82 28.84 12.86 2.43
N ASP A 83 29.06 11.65 2.96
CA ASP A 83 30.21 11.31 3.79
C ASP A 83 31.54 11.63 3.07
N ALA A 84 31.68 11.18 1.82
CA ALA A 84 32.88 11.44 1.02
C ALA A 84 33.12 12.93 0.69
N LEU A 85 32.07 13.76 0.70
CA LEU A 85 32.20 15.21 0.51
C LEU A 85 32.57 15.93 1.81
N GLU A 86 32.06 15.47 2.96
CA GLU A 86 32.46 15.96 4.28
C GLU A 86 33.95 15.68 4.55
N GLU A 87 34.46 14.52 4.11
CA GLU A 87 35.88 14.19 4.20
C GLU A 87 36.80 15.04 3.29
N LEU A 88 36.23 15.82 2.36
CA LEU A 88 36.98 16.64 1.41
C LEU A 88 37.07 18.13 1.80
N GLU A 89 36.41 18.55 2.88
CA GLU A 89 36.49 19.89 3.50
C GLU A 89 37.56 19.97 4.60
#